data_AF-A0A1N7SJY8-F1
#
_entry.id   AF-A0A1N7SJY8-F1
#
_cell.length_a   1.000
_cell.length_b   1.000
_cell.length_c   1.000
_cell.angle_alpha   90.00
_cell.angle_beta   90.00
_cell.angle_gamma   90.00
#
_symmetry.space_group_name_H-M   'P 1'
#
loop_
_entity.id
_entity.type
_entity.pdbx_description
1 polymer ?
#
loop_
_entity_poly.entity_id
_entity_poly.type
_entity_poly.pdbx_seq_one_letter_code
_entity_poly.pdbx_strand_id
1 'polypeptide(L)'
;MTMLAAMAPLPAAAQTNAGEMPPPAPAADGTFLLTIFLKHDQSKPLPKINQELADQGFYKAFPPPGVEVVSWYVMMGVGQVVTLRVPANRLREVNRAIEETAWGGYHTEFYPTYDYKTIAEQARAKNGK
;
A
#
# COMPACT_ATOMS: atom_id res chain seq x y z
N MET A 1 10.44 -57.46 28.73
CA MET A 1 9.40 -56.96 27.81
C MET A 1 9.76 -55.53 27.47
N THR A 2 10.10 -55.33 26.20
CA THR A 2 10.55 -54.12 25.51
C THR A 2 9.59 -52.94 25.68
N MET A 3 10.10 -51.70 25.75
CA MET A 3 9.65 -50.63 24.84
C MET A 3 10.62 -49.44 24.87
N LEU A 4 11.33 -49.26 23.75
CA LEU A 4 12.13 -48.09 23.41
C LEU A 4 11.17 -47.08 22.77
N ALA A 5 10.95 -45.93 23.41
CA ALA A 5 10.13 -44.85 22.85
C ALA A 5 10.96 -44.07 21.83
N ALA A 6 10.60 -44.16 20.55
CA ALA A 6 11.19 -43.37 19.49
C ALA A 6 10.64 -41.94 19.53
N MET A 7 11.49 -40.95 19.81
CA MET A 7 11.17 -39.54 19.61
C MET A 7 11.29 -39.19 18.12
N ALA A 8 10.16 -38.87 17.48
CA ALA A 8 10.15 -38.33 16.13
C ALA A 8 10.47 -36.82 16.18
N PRO A 9 11.33 -36.29 15.28
CA PRO A 9 11.56 -34.86 15.19
C PRO A 9 10.36 -34.16 14.53
N LEU A 10 9.87 -33.10 15.17
CA LEU A 10 8.87 -32.19 14.59
C LEU A 10 9.51 -31.42 13.42
N PRO A 11 8.80 -31.18 12.30
CA PRO A 11 9.31 -30.35 11.22
C PRO A 11 9.35 -28.88 11.67
N ALA A 12 10.48 -28.22 11.43
CA ALA A 12 10.63 -26.80 11.59
C ALA A 12 9.65 -26.08 10.64
N ALA A 13 8.69 -25.34 11.21
CA ALA A 13 7.86 -24.42 10.45
C ALA A 13 8.77 -23.35 9.82
N ALA A 14 8.78 -23.30 8.48
CA ALA A 14 9.46 -22.27 7.72
C ALA A 14 8.94 -20.89 8.16
N GLN A 15 9.82 -20.06 8.71
CA GLN A 15 9.55 -18.65 8.90
C GLN A 15 9.44 -18.02 7.51
N THR A 16 8.21 -17.73 7.08
CA THR A 16 7.95 -16.86 5.95
C THR A 16 8.46 -15.48 6.31
N ASN A 17 9.60 -15.08 5.73
CA ASN A 17 10.05 -13.69 5.76
C ASN A 17 8.91 -12.81 5.27
N ALA A 18 8.41 -11.91 6.12
CA ALA A 18 7.56 -10.83 5.68
C ALA A 18 8.31 -10.10 4.57
N GLY A 19 7.75 -10.12 3.37
CA GLY A 19 8.45 -9.75 2.13
C GLY A 19 9.09 -8.38 2.23
N GLU A 20 10.40 -8.33 1.97
CA GLU A 20 11.01 -7.11 1.46
C GLU A 20 10.25 -6.71 0.20
N MET A 21 9.55 -5.58 0.28
CA MET A 21 8.96 -4.97 -0.90
C MET A 21 10.09 -4.64 -1.87
N PRO A 22 10.03 -5.09 -3.13
CA PRO A 22 11.04 -4.76 -4.11
C PRO A 22 11.16 -3.23 -4.25
N PRO A 23 12.37 -2.69 -4.47
CA PRO A 23 12.54 -1.27 -4.72
C PRO A 23 11.67 -0.86 -5.91
N PRO A 24 10.96 0.28 -5.84
CA PRO A 24 10.04 0.68 -6.89
C PRO A 24 10.79 0.80 -8.21
N ALA A 25 10.34 0.07 -9.23
CA ALA A 25 10.89 0.16 -10.58
C ALA A 25 10.61 1.56 -11.17
N PRO A 26 11.50 2.08 -12.04
CA PRO A 26 11.27 3.34 -12.76
C PRO A 26 9.97 3.27 -13.57
N ALA A 27 9.19 4.35 -13.57
CA ALA A 27 7.97 4.45 -14.36
C ALA A 27 8.30 4.65 -15.85
N ALA A 28 8.63 3.57 -16.57
CA ALA A 28 8.99 3.63 -17.99
C ALA A 28 7.81 3.36 -18.95
N ASP A 29 6.62 3.03 -18.44
CA ASP A 29 5.58 2.34 -19.23
C ASP A 29 4.23 3.09 -19.28
N GLY A 30 4.23 4.42 -19.38
CA GLY A 30 2.99 5.21 -19.39
C GLY A 30 2.22 5.18 -18.05
N THR A 31 2.94 4.83 -16.97
CA THR A 31 2.45 4.84 -15.60
C THR A 31 3.04 6.01 -14.82
N PHE A 32 2.41 6.38 -13.71
CA PHE A 32 2.92 7.34 -12.76
C PHE A 32 2.69 6.84 -11.33
N LEU A 33 3.35 7.44 -10.35
CA LEU A 33 3.11 7.14 -8.95
C LEU A 33 2.01 8.06 -8.40
N LEU A 34 1.06 7.50 -7.65
CA LEU A 34 0.02 8.25 -6.98
C LEU A 34 0.07 7.94 -5.48
N THR A 35 0.43 8.93 -4.67
CA THR A 35 0.34 8.81 -3.22
C THR A 35 -1.03 9.32 -2.75
N ILE A 36 -1.77 8.47 -2.05
CA ILE A 36 -3.08 8.76 -1.49
C ILE A 36 -2.94 8.76 0.03
N PHE A 37 -3.33 9.87 0.65
CA PHE A 37 -3.50 9.95 2.09
C PHE A 37 -4.96 9.62 2.39
N LEU A 38 -5.20 8.51 3.08
CA LEU A 38 -6.48 8.09 3.63
C LEU A 38 -6.49 8.47 5.11
N LYS A 39 -6.76 9.75 5.39
CA LYS A 39 -6.74 10.29 6.75
C LYS A 39 -7.94 9.80 7.53
N HIS A 40 -7.74 9.27 8.73
CA HIS A 40 -8.86 8.80 9.54
C HIS A 40 -9.83 9.95 9.86
N ASP A 41 -11.13 9.71 9.73
CA ASP A 41 -12.14 10.60 10.29
C ASP A 41 -12.13 10.46 11.83
N GLN A 42 -11.46 11.39 12.50
CA GLN A 42 -11.30 11.39 13.96
C GLN A 42 -12.58 11.76 14.72
N SER A 43 -13.69 12.08 14.02
CA SER A 43 -15.00 12.16 14.66
C SER A 43 -15.54 10.78 15.06
N LYS A 44 -14.92 9.70 14.57
CA LYS A 44 -15.31 8.30 14.81
C LYS A 44 -14.14 7.50 15.41
N PRO A 45 -14.42 6.52 16.29
CA PRO A 45 -13.42 5.56 16.72
C PRO A 45 -13.10 4.58 15.58
N LEU A 46 -11.86 4.05 15.55
CA LEU A 46 -11.37 3.15 14.50
C LEU A 46 -12.29 1.96 14.16
N PRO A 47 -12.95 1.28 15.13
CA PRO A 47 -13.88 0.19 14.79
C PRO A 47 -15.06 0.64 13.92
N LYS A 48 -15.56 1.86 14.11
CA LYS A 48 -16.64 2.40 13.25
C LYS A 48 -16.15 2.70 11.84
N ILE A 49 -14.94 3.25 11.71
CA ILE A 49 -14.29 3.46 10.40
C ILE A 49 -14.17 2.12 9.67
N ASN A 50 -13.63 1.10 10.33
CA ASN A 50 -13.42 -0.21 9.72
C ASN A 50 -14.74 -0.88 9.30
N GLN A 51 -15.79 -0.75 10.11
CA GLN A 51 -17.11 -1.25 9.76
C GLN A 51 -17.67 -0.54 8.52
N GLU A 52 -17.58 0.80 8.48
CA GLU A 52 -18.05 1.59 7.34
C GLU A 52 -17.32 1.21 6.04
N LEU A 53 -16.00 1.03 6.09
CA LEU A 53 -15.22 0.55 4.95
C LEU A 53 -15.59 -0.87 4.51
N ALA A 54 -15.92 -1.75 5.45
CA ALA A 54 -16.39 -3.09 5.16
C ALA A 54 -17.77 -3.08 4.49
N ASP A 55 -18.71 -2.31 5.04
CA ASP A 55 -20.08 -2.15 4.52
C ASP A 55 -20.08 -1.54 3.12
N GLN A 56 -19.16 -0.59 2.85
CA GLN A 56 -18.98 0.03 1.53
C GLN A 56 -18.11 -0.81 0.57
N GLY A 57 -17.50 -1.90 1.04
CA GLY A 57 -16.73 -2.82 0.20
C GLY A 57 -15.34 -2.32 -0.22
N PHE A 58 -14.72 -1.43 0.55
CA PHE A 58 -13.41 -0.82 0.26
C PHE A 58 -12.34 -1.85 -0.12
N TYR A 59 -12.12 -2.84 0.74
CA TYR A 59 -11.08 -3.87 0.55
C TYR A 59 -11.36 -4.84 -0.60
N LYS A 60 -12.57 -4.81 -1.16
CA LYS A 60 -12.91 -5.58 -2.38
C LYS A 60 -12.68 -4.75 -3.64
N ALA A 61 -12.92 -3.44 -3.59
CA ALA A 61 -12.86 -2.55 -4.74
C ALA A 61 -11.47 -1.93 -4.96
N PHE A 62 -10.69 -1.75 -3.89
CA PHE A 62 -9.42 -1.03 -3.91
C PHE A 62 -8.21 -1.96 -3.66
N PRO A 63 -7.13 -1.86 -4.47
CA PRO A 63 -7.03 -1.06 -5.70
C PRO A 63 -7.87 -1.68 -6.84
N PRO A 64 -8.31 -0.88 -7.82
CA PRO A 64 -8.98 -1.43 -9.00
C PRO A 64 -8.01 -2.28 -9.83
N PRO A 65 -8.52 -3.21 -10.67
CA PRO A 65 -7.69 -4.06 -11.52
C PRO A 65 -6.69 -3.25 -12.36
N GLY A 66 -5.47 -3.78 -12.53
CA GLY A 66 -4.41 -3.14 -13.33
C GLY A 66 -3.78 -1.89 -12.71
N VAL A 67 -4.00 -1.66 -11.41
CA VAL A 67 -3.26 -0.70 -10.59
C VAL A 67 -2.46 -1.46 -9.55
N GLU A 68 -1.19 -1.14 -9.42
CA GLU A 68 -0.27 -1.81 -8.49
C GLU A 68 -0.16 -1.02 -7.18
N VAL A 69 -0.17 -1.70 -6.04
CA VAL A 69 0.22 -1.11 -4.75
C VAL A 69 1.74 -1.15 -4.63
N VAL A 70 2.37 0.02 -4.65
CA VAL A 70 3.81 0.17 -4.45
C VAL A 70 4.15 0.22 -2.97
N SER A 71 3.32 0.87 -2.14
CA SER A 71 3.48 0.86 -0.69
C SER A 71 2.16 1.12 0.03
N TRP A 72 2.02 0.61 1.26
CA TRP A 72 0.87 0.88 2.12
C TRP A 72 1.30 0.87 3.59
N TYR A 73 1.19 2.03 4.24
CA TYR A 73 1.56 2.19 5.65
C TYR A 73 0.44 2.81 6.46
N VAL A 74 0.44 2.53 7.76
CA VAL A 74 -0.26 3.37 8.74
C VAL A 74 0.72 4.43 9.22
N MET A 75 0.41 5.69 8.95
CA MET A 75 1.17 6.85 9.41
C MET A 75 0.47 7.44 10.64
N MET A 76 1.12 7.34 11.80
CA MET A 76 0.58 7.84 13.07
C MET A 76 0.18 9.31 12.96
N GLY A 77 -1.01 9.66 13.46
CA GLY A 77 -1.57 11.01 13.36
C GLY A 77 -2.21 11.36 12.02
N VAL A 78 -2.07 10.50 11.00
CA VAL A 78 -2.68 10.67 9.68
C VAL A 78 -3.75 9.61 9.47
N GLY A 79 -3.38 8.34 9.44
CA GLY A 79 -4.23 7.26 8.99
C GLY A 79 -3.43 6.34 8.08
N GLN A 80 -3.95 6.01 6.91
CA GLN A 80 -3.24 5.17 5.95
C GLN A 80 -2.67 6.01 4.81
N VAL A 81 -1.47 5.66 4.36
CA VAL A 81 -0.82 6.27 3.20
C VAL A 81 -0.49 5.17 2.23
N VAL A 82 -1.04 5.27 1.02
CA VAL A 82 -0.90 4.27 -0.04
C VAL A 82 -0.23 4.92 -1.23
N THR A 83 0.85 4.33 -1.75
CA THR A 83 1.41 4.72 -3.04
C THR A 83 1.03 3.67 -4.07
N LEU A 84 0.40 4.09 -5.15
CA LEU A 84 0.00 3.26 -6.27
C LEU A 84 0.88 3.55 -7.48
N ARG A 85 1.09 2.56 -8.34
CA ARG A 85 1.53 2.77 -9.72
C ARG A 85 0.30 2.66 -10.62
N VAL A 86 0.00 3.76 -11.30
CA VAL A 86 -1.27 3.95 -12.02
C VAL A 86 -0.98 4.15 -13.51
N PRO A 87 -1.55 3.34 -14.41
CA PRO A 87 -1.58 3.67 -15.83
C PRO A 87 -2.36 4.97 -16.07
N ALA A 88 -1.84 5.88 -16.91
CA ALA A 88 -2.42 7.21 -17.11
C ALA A 88 -3.92 7.18 -17.47
N ASN A 89 -4.35 6.18 -18.25
CA ASN A 89 -5.75 5.99 -18.67
C ASN A 89 -6.68 5.44 -17.58
N ARG A 90 -6.19 5.05 -16.39
CA ARG A 90 -6.98 4.42 -15.32
C ARG A 90 -7.14 5.27 -14.06
N LEU A 91 -6.64 6.51 -14.05
CA LEU A 91 -6.79 7.41 -12.90
C LEU A 91 -8.26 7.58 -12.46
N ARG A 92 -9.19 7.63 -13.42
CA ARG A 92 -10.63 7.72 -13.12
C ARG A 92 -11.14 6.51 -12.33
N GLU A 93 -10.65 5.30 -12.63
CA GLU A 93 -11.06 4.08 -11.92
C GLU A 93 -10.57 4.09 -10.48
N VAL A 94 -9.34 4.58 -10.25
CA VAL A 94 -8.79 4.78 -8.89
C VAL A 94 -9.63 5.79 -8.12
N ASN A 95 -9.95 6.94 -8.74
CA ASN A 95 -10.77 7.96 -8.11
C ASN A 95 -12.11 7.37 -7.67
N ARG A 96 -12.85 6.75 -8.59
CA ARG A 96 -14.16 6.17 -8.29
C ARG A 96 -14.12 5.11 -7.19
N ALA A 97 -13.11 4.23 -7.17
CA ALA A 97 -12.97 3.27 -6.09
C ALA A 97 -12.88 3.96 -4.72
N ILE A 98 -12.14 5.07 -4.62
CA ILE A 98 -12.06 5.86 -3.38
C ILE A 98 -13.38 6.60 -3.07
N GLU A 99 -13.97 7.27 -4.05
CA GLU A 99 -15.21 8.03 -3.86
C GLU A 99 -16.38 7.14 -3.40
N GLU A 100 -16.49 5.96 -3.99
CA GLU A 100 -17.60 5.04 -3.75
C GLU A 100 -17.43 4.23 -2.47
N THR A 101 -16.19 4.00 -2.00
CA THR A 101 -15.93 3.00 -0.94
C THR A 101 -15.08 3.47 0.25
N ALA A 102 -14.46 4.64 0.18
CA ALA A 102 -13.55 5.13 1.23
C ALA A 102 -14.03 6.42 1.89
N TRP A 103 -14.90 7.19 1.22
CA TRP A 103 -15.46 8.42 1.75
C TRP A 103 -16.39 8.15 2.93
N GLY A 104 -16.28 8.99 3.96
CA GLY A 104 -16.96 8.79 5.25
C GLY A 104 -16.09 8.06 6.27
N GLY A 105 -15.31 7.06 5.84
CA GLY A 105 -14.26 6.44 6.67
C GLY A 105 -12.96 7.25 6.69
N TYR A 106 -12.64 7.89 5.57
CA TYR A 106 -11.44 8.70 5.40
C TYR A 106 -11.73 10.10 4.82
N HIS A 107 -10.89 11.06 5.20
CA HIS A 107 -10.61 12.25 4.41
C HIS A 107 -9.45 11.95 3.45
N THR A 108 -9.61 12.27 2.17
CA THR A 108 -8.69 11.80 1.13
C THR A 108 -7.93 12.94 0.48
N GLU A 109 -6.62 12.74 0.27
CA GLU A 109 -5.76 13.65 -0.49
C GLU A 109 -4.94 12.85 -1.50
N PHE A 110 -4.73 13.41 -2.69
CA PHE A 110 -4.13 12.72 -3.84
C PHE A 110 -2.94 13.51 -4.37
N TYR A 111 -1.79 12.84 -4.46
CA TYR A 111 -0.52 13.44 -4.86
C TYR A 111 0.14 12.61 -5.96
N PRO A 112 -0.11 12.92 -7.25
CA PRO A 112 0.62 12.31 -8.34
C PRO A 112 2.09 12.75 -8.31
N THR A 113 3.01 11.81 -8.45
CA THR A 113 4.46 12.01 -8.41
C THR A 113 5.14 11.27 -9.56
N TYR A 114 6.34 11.72 -9.90
CA TYR A 114 7.26 11.03 -10.80
C TYR A 114 8.52 10.63 -10.02
N ASP A 115 9.23 9.60 -10.49
CA ASP A 115 10.44 9.15 -9.83
C ASP A 115 11.60 10.12 -10.12
N TYR A 116 11.92 10.95 -9.13
CA TYR A 116 13.02 11.91 -9.20
C TYR A 116 14.35 11.35 -8.64
N LYS A 117 14.36 10.13 -8.08
CA LYS A 117 15.50 9.60 -7.32
C LYS A 117 16.78 9.59 -8.13
N THR A 118 16.74 9.03 -9.33
CA THR A 118 17.93 8.95 -10.20
C THR A 118 18.46 10.34 -10.58
N ILE A 119 17.57 11.30 -10.88
CA ILE A 119 17.97 12.67 -11.21
C ILE A 119 18.59 13.36 -9.99
N ALA A 120 18.00 13.19 -8.81
CA ALA A 120 18.52 13.72 -7.55
C ALA A 120 19.91 13.15 -7.21
N GLU A 121 20.11 11.84 -7.39
CA GLU A 121 21.39 11.16 -7.15
C GLU A 121 22.48 11.66 -8.11
N GLN A 122 22.15 11.83 -9.40
CA GLN A 122 23.05 12.42 -10.38
C GLN A 122 23.40 13.88 -10.05
N ALA A 123 22.41 14.69 -9.70
CA ALA A 123 22.62 16.08 -9.31
C ALA A 123 23.50 16.19 -8.05
N ARG A 124 23.29 15.33 -7.06
CA ARG A 124 24.11 15.26 -5.84
C ARG A 124 25.55 14.86 -6.15
N ALA A 125 25.76 13.86 -7.02
CA ALA A 125 27.11 13.44 -7.42
C ALA A 125 27.87 14.53 -8.19
N LYS A 126 27.15 15.33 -8.99
CA LYS A 126 27.73 16.43 -9.79
C LYS A 126 28.02 17.68 -8.96
N ASN A 127 27.11 18.07 -8.07
CA ASN A 127 27.11 19.39 -7.42
C ASN A 127 27.48 19.35 -5.93
N GLY A 128 27.47 18.19 -5.27
CA GLY A 128 27.69 18.05 -3.84
C GLY A 128 29.16 18.01 -3.40
N LYS A 129 30.05 18.71 -4.12
CA LYS A 129 31.47 18.88 -3.75
C LYS A 129 31.71 20.25 -3.14
#